data_AF-A0A442T9A2-F1
#
_entry.id   AF-A0A442T9A2-F1
#
_cell.length_a   1.000
_cell.length_b   1.000
_cell.length_c   1.000
_cell.angle_alpha   90.00
_cell.angle_beta   90.00
_cell.angle_gamma   90.00
#
_symmetry.space_group_name_H-M   'P 1'
#
loop_
_entity.id
_entity.type
_entity.pdbx_description
1 polymer ?
#
loop_
_entity_poly.entity_id
_entity_poly.type
_entity_poly.pdbx_seq_one_letter_code
_entity_poly.pdbx_strand_id
1 'polypeptide(L)' 'TPDEYRAKWGLPADYPMVAPNYAAARSALAKTMGLGRKPKESETPAPAKRTGNKVAA' A
#
# COMPACT_ATOMS: atom_id res chain seq x y z
N THR A 1 -1.29 12.54 12.71
CA THR A 1 -0.93 12.50 11.26
C THR A 1 -0.05 13.69 10.93
N PRO A 2 0.63 13.75 9.76
CA PRO A 2 1.41 14.94 9.36
C PRO A 2 0.58 16.24 9.41
N ASP A 3 -0.73 16.14 9.18
CA ASP A 3 -1.67 17.27 9.17
C ASP A 3 -1.86 17.90 10.55
N GLU A 4 -1.91 17.10 11.62
CA GLU A 4 -2.03 17.61 13.01
C GLU A 4 -0.79 18.40 13.44
N TYR A 5 0.40 18.01 12.98
CA TYR A 5 1.62 18.78 13.24
C TYR A 5 1.60 20.10 12.47
N ARG A 6 1.17 20.10 11.20
CA ARG A 6 1.04 21.34 10.43
C ARG A 6 0.02 22.29 11.05
N ALA A 7 -1.12 21.77 11.52
CA ALA A 7 -2.12 22.56 12.24
C ALA A 7 -1.58 23.14 13.56
N LYS A 8 -0.81 22.36 14.32
CA LYS A 8 -0.21 22.81 15.58
C LYS A 8 0.79 23.95 15.41
N TRP A 9 1.51 23.99 14.30
CA TRP A 9 2.58 24.94 14.04
C TRP A 9 2.24 25.98 12.95
N GLY A 10 1.01 25.98 12.44
CA GLY A 10 0.56 26.91 11.38
C GLY A 10 1.30 26.75 10.06
N LEU A 11 1.79 25.54 9.74
CA LEU A 11 2.55 25.29 8.51
C LEU A 11 1.63 25.14 7.30
N PRO A 12 2.05 25.62 6.11
CA PRO A 12 1.31 25.40 4.86
C PRO A 12 1.12 23.91 4.55
N ALA A 13 0.04 23.57 3.85
CA ALA A 13 -0.25 22.19 3.45
C ALA A 13 0.87 21.58 2.57
N ASP A 14 1.49 22.40 1.73
CA ASP A 14 2.61 22.05 0.86
C ASP A 14 3.97 21.95 1.57
N TYR A 15 4.01 22.15 2.89
CA TYR A 15 5.26 22.09 3.62
C TYR A 15 5.79 20.64 3.65
N PRO A 16 7.02 20.40 3.14
CA PRO A 16 7.61 19.08 3.14
C PRO A 16 8.02 18.71 4.57
N MET A 17 7.26 17.80 5.17
CA MET A 17 7.56 17.26 6.51
C MET A 17 8.79 16.36 6.53
N VAL A 18 9.32 16.01 5.35
CA VAL A 18 10.46 15.13 5.17
C VAL A 18 11.38 15.78 4.15
N ALA A 19 12.68 15.78 4.41
CA ALA A 19 13.67 16.33 3.49
C ALA A 19 13.53 15.67 2.09
N PRO A 20 13.56 16.45 0.99
CA PRO A 20 13.41 15.92 -0.36
C PRO A 20 14.43 14.82 -0.70
N ASN A 21 15.68 14.98 -0.25
CA ASN A 21 16.73 13.99 -0.47
C ASN A 21 16.45 12.66 0.27
N TYR A 22 15.90 12.73 1.49
CA TYR A 22 15.53 11.53 2.25
C TYR A 22 14.32 10.83 1.64
N ALA A 23 13.33 11.59 1.16
CA ALA A 23 12.20 11.04 0.42
C ALA A 23 12.65 10.30 -0.85
N ALA A 24 13.61 10.85 -1.59
CA ALA A 24 14.20 10.21 -2.77
C ALA A 24 14.90 8.89 -2.42
N ALA A 25 15.77 8.89 -1.41
CA ALA A 25 16.50 7.69 -0.97
C ALA A 25 15.54 6.59 -0.50
N ARG A 26 14.51 6.95 0.28
CA ARG A 26 13.51 6.01 0.79
C ARG A 26 12.62 5.46 -0.33
N SER A 27 12.26 6.29 -1.31
CA SER A 27 11.51 5.85 -2.50
C SER A 27 12.32 4.85 -3.34
N ALA A 28 13.61 5.11 -3.54
CA ALA A 28 14.50 4.21 -4.28
C ALA A 28 14.59 2.85 -3.59
N LEU A 29 14.84 2.83 -2.28
CA LEU A 29 14.88 1.61 -1.49
C LEU A 29 13.55 0.85 -1.51
N ALA A 30 12.41 1.56 -1.41
CA ALA A 30 11.11 0.89 -1.49
C ALA A 30 10.86 0.27 -2.87
N LYS A 31 11.25 0.95 -3.95
CA LYS A 31 11.14 0.42 -5.33
C LYS A 31 12.02 -0.81 -5.53
N THR A 32 13.24 -0.84 -4.99
CA THR A 32 14.10 -2.03 -5.05
C THR A 32 13.49 -3.20 -4.27
N MET A 33 12.86 -2.91 -3.13
CA MET A 33 12.12 -3.87 -2.32
C MET A 33 10.78 -4.32 -2.94
N GLY A 34 10.36 -3.75 -4.07
CA GLY A 34 9.19 -4.19 -4.82
C GLY A 34 7.94 -3.33 -4.64
N LEU A 35 8.03 -2.15 -4.03
CA LEU A 35 6.95 -1.18 -4.03
C LEU A 35 6.61 -0.79 -5.48
N GLY A 36 5.35 -1.02 -5.89
CA GLY A 36 4.87 -0.76 -7.24
C GLY A 36 5.02 -1.94 -8.21
N ARG A 37 5.61 -3.07 -7.78
CA ARG A 37 5.48 -4.31 -8.55
C ARG A 37 4.05 -4.82 -8.41
N LYS A 38 3.34 -4.98 -9.53
CA LYS A 38 2.11 -5.76 -9.54
C LYS A 38 2.48 -7.16 -9.02
N PRO A 39 1.79 -7.71 -8.02
CA PRO A 39 1.94 -9.13 -7.73
C PRO A 39 1.71 -9.82 -9.07
N LYS A 40 2.65 -10.66 -9.51
CA LYS A 40 2.37 -11.63 -10.57
C LYS A 40 1.14 -12.33 -10.04
N GLU A 41 0.01 -12.15 -10.75
CA GLU A 41 -1.23 -12.84 -10.44
C GLU A 41 -0.81 -14.28 -10.29
N SER A 42 -0.70 -14.71 -9.02
CA SER A 42 -0.44 -16.10 -8.73
C SER A 42 -1.58 -16.75 -9.44
N GLU A 43 -1.24 -17.59 -10.42
CA GLU A 43 -2.13 -18.49 -11.10
C GLU A 43 -2.86 -19.26 -10.00
N THR A 44 -3.92 -18.66 -9.48
CA THR A 44 -4.85 -19.31 -8.58
C THR A 44 -5.43 -20.37 -9.48
N PRO A 45 -5.13 -21.67 -9.29
CA PRO A 45 -5.92 -22.67 -9.98
C PRO A 45 -7.37 -22.35 -9.62
N ALA A 46 -8.20 -22.17 -10.65
CA ALA A 46 -9.54 -21.62 -10.57
C ALA A 46 -10.30 -22.09 -9.32
N PRO A 47 -11.09 -21.23 -8.66
CA PRO A 47 -11.87 -21.66 -7.51
C PRO A 47 -12.83 -22.76 -7.96
N ALA A 48 -12.53 -24.00 -7.57
CA ALA A 48 -13.43 -25.13 -7.78
C ALA A 48 -14.77 -24.79 -7.12
N LYS A 49 -15.79 -24.56 -7.96
CA LYS A 49 -17.18 -24.37 -7.55
C LYS A 49 -17.57 -25.52 -6.62
N ARG A 50 -17.62 -25.27 -5.31
CA ARG A 50 -18.22 -26.21 -4.36
C ARG A 50 -19.73 -26.12 -4.52
N THR A 51 -20.29 -26.96 -5.38
CA THR A 51 -21.72 -27.28 -5.37
C THR A 51 -22.04 -27.91 -4.03
N GLY A 52 -22.77 -27.18 -3.18
CA GLY A 52 -23.30 -27.72 -1.94
C GLY A 52 -24.43 -28.69 -2.25
N ASN A 53 -24.19 -29.99 -2.06
CA ASN A 53 -25.26 -30.95 -1.99
C ASN A 53 -25.74 -31.04 -0.54
N LYS A 54 -26.85 -30.39 -0.25
CA LYS A 54 -27.58 -30.53 1.01
C LYS A 54 -28.40 -31.82 0.92
N VAL A 55 -27.90 -32.90 1.48
CA VAL A 55 -28.69 -34.12 1.69
C VAL A 55 -29.35 -34.06 3.06
N ALA A 56 -30.68 -34.04 3.01
CA ALA A 56 -31.58 -34.36 4.09
C ALA A 56 -31.77 -35.89 4.16
N ALA A 57 -31.72 -36.45 5.36
CA ALA A 57 -32.47 -37.64 5.82
C ALA A 57 -31.92 -38.05 7.20
#